data_AF-A0A963RVU2-F1
#
_entry.id   AF-A0A963RVU2-F1
#
_cell.length_a   1.000
_cell.length_b   1.000
_cell.length_c   1.000
_cell.angle_alpha   90.00
_cell.angle_beta   90.00
_cell.angle_gamma   90.00
#
_symmetry.space_group_name_H-M   'P 1'
#
loop_
_entity.id
_entity.type
_entity.pdbx_description
1 polymer ?
#
loop_
_entity_poly.entity_id
_entity_poly.type
_entity_poly.pdbx_seq_one_letter_code
_entity_poly.pdbx_strand_id
1 'polypeptide(L)'
;MNRRTMRRHWFAAVLAMATLAACSSGAAESTAAAQPATAPLPSATPAAAPKPVGPPDFVIAGEFTQGGWVKGTAPAGTVALTLDGAQVPVAGDGSFFIAFDRDSGQSGLLVARLGDGKQVRRQLAIAPRAWKIEHVNVARRPGGATEAFMRIRRPELAQINAARSLDTGSEGWRQRFIWPVKGRLSGLFGSQRIYRGEP
;
A
#
# COMPACT_ATOMS: atom_id res chain seq x y z
N MET A 1 29.59 -7.99 10.20
CA MET A 1 29.41 -8.91 11.33
C MET A 1 28.31 -8.35 12.22
N ASN A 2 27.40 -9.22 12.65
CA ASN A 2 26.35 -9.05 13.67
C ASN A 2 24.96 -8.53 13.27
N ARG A 3 24.02 -9.48 13.30
CA ARG A 3 22.58 -9.41 13.10
C ARG A 3 21.91 -8.91 14.39
N ARG A 4 20.84 -8.11 14.31
CA ARG A 4 19.85 -8.04 15.38
C ARG A 4 18.44 -8.17 14.82
N THR A 5 17.86 -9.29 15.19
CA THR A 5 16.51 -9.82 15.01
C THR A 5 15.50 -9.04 15.85
N MET A 6 14.37 -8.63 15.26
CA MET A 6 13.18 -8.20 15.99
C MET A 6 12.26 -9.39 16.22
N ARG A 7 12.06 -9.76 17.48
CA ARG A 7 11.05 -10.70 17.95
C ARG A 7 9.72 -9.98 18.15
N ARG A 8 8.65 -10.54 17.59
CA ARG A 8 7.25 -10.14 17.79
C ARG A 8 6.73 -10.69 19.12
N HIS A 9 6.00 -9.87 19.87
CA HIS A 9 5.31 -10.26 21.10
C HIS A 9 3.97 -10.92 20.78
N TRP A 10 3.70 -12.07 21.42
CA TRP A 10 2.39 -12.72 21.48
C TRP A 10 1.79 -12.48 22.86
N PHE A 11 0.50 -12.16 22.92
CA PHE A 11 -0.29 -12.07 24.14
C PHE A 11 -0.51 -13.47 24.72
N ALA A 12 -0.18 -13.64 26.00
CA ALA A 12 -0.47 -14.84 26.78
C ALA A 12 -1.80 -14.65 27.53
N ALA A 13 -2.73 -15.57 27.35
CA ALA A 13 -3.97 -15.66 28.11
C ALA A 13 -3.85 -16.77 29.17
N VAL A 14 -4.31 -16.39 30.36
CA VAL A 14 -4.42 -17.07 31.65
C VAL A 14 -4.86 -18.54 31.57
N LEU A 15 -4.16 -19.42 32.30
CA LEU A 15 -4.63 -20.75 32.67
C LEU A 15 -4.57 -20.88 34.20
N ALA A 16 -5.74 -21.02 34.83
CA ALA A 16 -5.90 -21.44 36.21
C ALA A 16 -6.39 -22.89 36.19
N MET A 17 -5.72 -23.79 36.92
CA MET A 17 -6.23 -25.14 37.13
C MET A 17 -5.87 -25.60 38.55
N ALA A 18 -6.92 -25.83 39.34
CA ALA A 18 -6.87 -26.41 40.67
C ALA A 18 -6.97 -27.94 40.59
N THR A 19 -6.28 -28.61 41.50
CA THR A 19 -6.27 -30.06 41.71
C THR A 19 -7.39 -30.51 42.65
N LEU A 20 -7.98 -31.69 42.43
CA LEU A 20 -8.16 -32.77 43.44
C LEU A 20 -9.04 -33.95 42.94
N ALA A 21 -8.55 -35.15 43.29
CA ALA A 21 -9.27 -36.33 43.83
C ALA A 21 -10.17 -37.25 42.96
N ALA A 22 -9.64 -38.47 42.77
CA ALA A 22 -10.14 -39.78 43.22
C ALA A 22 -11.41 -40.48 42.67
N CYS A 23 -11.18 -41.76 42.31
CA CYS A 23 -12.00 -42.98 42.43
C CYS A 23 -13.50 -42.98 42.06
N SER A 24 -13.89 -43.83 41.10
CA SER A 24 -14.40 -45.19 41.37
C SER A 24 -15.07 -45.82 40.14
N SER A 25 -15.09 -47.15 40.17
CA SER A 25 -15.64 -48.11 39.22
C SER A 25 -17.15 -48.01 38.99
N GLY A 26 -17.57 -48.20 37.75
CA GLY A 26 -18.95 -48.48 37.38
C GLY A 26 -19.00 -49.10 35.98
N ALA A 27 -19.04 -50.43 35.91
CA ALA A 27 -19.42 -51.14 34.70
C ALA A 27 -20.92 -50.92 34.46
N ALA A 28 -21.25 -50.32 33.32
CA ALA A 28 -22.61 -50.29 32.82
C ALA A 28 -22.55 -50.72 31.35
N GLU A 29 -22.96 -51.96 31.10
CA GLU A 29 -23.29 -52.44 29.76
C GLU A 29 -24.43 -51.59 29.21
N SER A 30 -24.14 -50.82 28.15
CA SER A 30 -25.16 -50.19 27.33
C SER A 30 -25.15 -50.88 25.98
N THR A 31 -26.15 -51.73 25.76
CA THR A 31 -26.44 -52.38 24.49
C THR A 31 -26.69 -51.31 23.44
N ALA A 32 -25.70 -51.05 22.57
CA ALA A 32 -25.84 -50.13 21.45
C ALA A 32 -26.72 -50.78 20.38
N ALA A 33 -27.97 -50.35 20.31
CA ALA A 33 -28.83 -50.62 19.16
C ALA A 33 -28.19 -50.05 17.89
N ALA A 34 -28.02 -50.89 16.88
CA ALA A 34 -27.44 -50.53 15.59
C ALA A 34 -28.30 -49.44 14.91
N GLN A 35 -27.69 -48.28 14.65
CA GLN A 35 -28.27 -47.25 13.79
C GLN A 35 -28.20 -47.71 12.32
N PRO A 36 -29.25 -47.53 11.51
CA PRO A 36 -29.17 -47.78 10.08
C PRO A 36 -28.20 -46.80 9.42
N ALA A 37 -27.30 -47.33 8.59
CA ALA A 37 -26.31 -46.55 7.87
C ALA A 37 -26.97 -45.53 6.94
N THR A 38 -26.74 -44.24 7.21
CA THR A 38 -27.12 -43.14 6.32
C THR A 38 -26.33 -43.27 5.02
N ALA A 39 -27.02 -43.35 3.88
CA ALA A 39 -26.37 -43.35 2.57
C ALA A 39 -25.53 -42.07 2.39
N PRO A 40 -24.30 -42.16 1.84
CA PRO A 40 -23.47 -40.98 1.61
C PRO A 40 -24.15 -40.06 0.59
N LEU A 41 -24.35 -38.79 0.97
CA LEU A 41 -24.81 -37.76 0.03
C LEU A 41 -23.79 -37.64 -1.12
N PRO A 42 -24.24 -37.48 -2.37
CA PRO A 42 -23.34 -37.28 -3.49
C PRO A 42 -22.50 -36.02 -3.25
N SER A 43 -21.18 -36.17 -3.30
CA SER A 43 -20.23 -35.06 -3.21
C SER A 43 -20.56 -34.02 -4.26
N ALA A 44 -21.01 -32.84 -3.84
CA ALA A 44 -21.19 -31.72 -4.74
C ALA A 44 -19.84 -31.40 -5.39
N THR A 45 -19.75 -31.56 -6.71
CA THR A 45 -18.61 -31.08 -7.50
C THR A 45 -18.35 -29.62 -7.13
N PRO A 46 -17.12 -29.24 -6.71
CA PRO A 46 -16.81 -27.85 -6.42
C PRO A 46 -17.13 -27.01 -7.65
N ALA A 47 -18.09 -26.09 -7.54
CA ALA A 47 -18.37 -25.12 -8.58
C ALA A 47 -17.05 -24.41 -8.94
N ALA A 48 -16.67 -24.46 -10.21
CA ALA A 48 -15.48 -23.79 -10.70
C ALA A 48 -15.53 -22.31 -10.28
N ALA A 49 -14.45 -21.83 -9.66
CA ALA A 49 -14.38 -20.45 -9.20
C ALA A 49 -14.70 -19.50 -10.36
N PRO A 50 -15.48 -18.43 -10.13
CA PRO A 50 -15.85 -17.49 -11.18
C PRO A 50 -14.57 -16.89 -11.80
N LYS A 51 -14.52 -16.85 -13.14
CA LYS A 51 -13.41 -16.22 -13.85
C LYS A 51 -13.38 -14.73 -13.49
N PRO A 52 -12.19 -14.14 -13.23
CA PRO A 52 -12.08 -12.73 -12.95
C PRO A 52 -12.61 -11.90 -14.12
N VAL A 53 -13.47 -10.93 -13.84
CA VAL A 53 -14.04 -10.00 -14.83
C VAL A 53 -13.17 -8.74 -14.85
N GLY A 54 -12.64 -8.37 -16.02
CA GLY A 54 -11.79 -7.19 -16.20
C GLY A 54 -10.90 -7.29 -17.45
N PRO A 55 -10.02 -6.31 -17.70
CA PRO A 55 -9.12 -6.34 -18.84
C PRO A 55 -8.04 -7.43 -18.68
N PRO A 56 -7.54 -8.02 -19.78
CA PRO A 56 -6.47 -9.02 -19.72
C PRO A 56 -5.08 -8.42 -19.45
N ASP A 57 -4.92 -7.10 -19.63
CA ASP A 57 -3.67 -6.35 -19.45
C ASP A 57 -3.96 -5.00 -18.78
N PHE A 58 -2.92 -4.26 -18.42
CA PHE A 58 -3.01 -2.92 -17.85
C PHE A 58 -3.66 -1.94 -18.82
N VAL A 59 -4.69 -1.24 -18.34
CA VAL A 59 -5.26 -0.06 -19.00
C VAL A 59 -4.84 1.16 -18.18
N ILE A 60 -3.98 2.01 -18.74
CA ILE A 60 -3.34 3.12 -18.02
C ILE A 60 -3.41 4.43 -18.80
N ALA A 61 -3.56 5.54 -18.07
CA ALA A 61 -3.52 6.89 -18.62
C ALA A 61 -2.94 7.87 -17.58
N GLY A 62 -2.28 8.91 -18.05
CA GLY A 62 -1.70 9.95 -17.20
C GLY A 62 -0.49 10.63 -17.83
N GLU A 63 0.34 11.21 -16.97
CA GLU A 63 1.54 11.97 -17.32
C GLU A 63 2.79 11.15 -17.01
N PHE A 64 3.37 10.52 -18.04
CA PHE A 64 4.55 9.66 -17.92
C PHE A 64 5.85 10.47 -17.94
N THR A 65 5.99 11.35 -16.95
CA THR A 65 7.17 12.21 -16.76
C THR A 65 7.51 12.31 -15.28
N GLN A 66 8.72 12.73 -14.95
CA GLN A 66 9.13 13.08 -13.58
C GLN A 66 8.14 14.08 -12.95
N GLY A 67 7.69 13.78 -11.73
CA GLY A 67 6.62 14.51 -11.05
C GLY A 67 5.23 14.33 -11.65
N GLY A 68 5.06 13.38 -12.58
CA GLY A 68 3.81 12.98 -13.19
C GLY A 68 3.08 11.89 -12.41
N TRP A 69 2.02 11.34 -13.01
CA TRP A 69 1.14 10.37 -12.37
C TRP A 69 0.46 9.47 -13.40
N VAL A 70 -0.02 8.31 -12.95
CA VAL A 70 -0.77 7.35 -13.77
C VAL A 70 -1.97 6.84 -12.98
N LYS A 71 -3.14 6.91 -13.61
CA LYS A 71 -4.35 6.18 -13.21
C LYS A 71 -4.49 4.96 -14.12
N GLY A 72 -4.93 3.85 -13.55
CA GLY A 72 -5.20 2.68 -14.38
C GLY A 72 -6.08 1.65 -13.74
N THR A 73 -6.35 0.61 -14.52
CA THR A 73 -7.03 -0.61 -14.12
C THR A 73 -6.05 -1.77 -14.30
N ALA A 74 -5.85 -2.53 -13.22
CA ALA A 74 -5.00 -3.71 -13.24
C ALA A 74 -5.68 -4.86 -14.03
N PRO A 75 -4.89 -5.81 -14.54
CA PRO A 75 -5.45 -7.00 -15.18
C PRO A 75 -6.42 -7.76 -14.26
N ALA A 76 -7.42 -8.39 -14.85
CA ALA A 76 -8.42 -9.15 -14.11
C ALA A 76 -7.78 -10.26 -13.26
N GLY A 77 -8.19 -10.37 -12.00
CA GLY A 77 -7.67 -11.38 -11.08
C GLY A 77 -6.32 -11.03 -10.45
N THR A 78 -5.89 -9.76 -10.53
CA THR A 78 -4.72 -9.26 -9.80
C THR A 78 -4.93 -9.41 -8.30
N VAL A 79 -4.00 -10.09 -7.63
CA VAL A 79 -3.96 -10.25 -6.16
C VAL A 79 -2.84 -9.43 -5.51
N ALA A 80 -1.88 -8.95 -6.29
CA ALA A 80 -0.86 -8.02 -5.84
C ALA A 80 -0.34 -7.18 -7.01
N LEU A 81 -0.13 -5.89 -6.78
CA LEU A 81 0.44 -4.95 -7.73
C LEU A 81 1.69 -4.30 -7.13
N THR A 82 2.76 -4.18 -7.91
CA THR A 82 3.96 -3.47 -7.51
C THR A 82 4.49 -2.56 -8.62
N LEU A 83 5.12 -1.45 -8.23
CA LEU A 83 5.94 -0.59 -9.07
C LEU A 83 7.37 -0.63 -8.53
N ASP A 84 8.31 -1.11 -9.34
CA ASP A 84 9.72 -1.25 -8.93
C ASP A 84 9.91 -2.03 -7.61
N GLY A 85 9.02 -3.00 -7.37
CA GLY A 85 8.99 -3.81 -6.15
C GLY A 85 8.24 -3.19 -4.97
N ALA A 86 7.89 -1.89 -5.01
CA ALA A 86 7.05 -1.26 -4.00
C ALA A 86 5.57 -1.60 -4.23
N GLN A 87 4.84 -1.92 -3.16
CA GLN A 87 3.42 -2.28 -3.25
C GLN A 87 2.57 -1.09 -3.68
N VAL A 88 1.67 -1.32 -4.62
CA VAL A 88 0.67 -0.34 -5.07
C VAL A 88 -0.71 -0.82 -4.62
N PRO A 89 -1.46 -0.02 -3.84
CA PRO A 89 -2.82 -0.34 -3.49
C PRO A 89 -3.71 -0.44 -4.73
N VAL A 90 -4.60 -1.44 -4.74
CA VAL A 90 -5.59 -1.65 -5.79
C VAL A 90 -6.98 -1.61 -5.15
N ALA A 91 -7.86 -0.77 -5.68
CA ALA A 91 -9.24 -0.67 -5.23
C ALA A 91 -10.03 -1.94 -5.60
N GLY A 92 -11.20 -2.13 -4.99
CA GLY A 92 -12.02 -3.34 -5.18
C GLY A 92 -12.48 -3.59 -6.62
N ASP A 93 -12.52 -2.57 -7.47
CA ASP A 93 -12.83 -2.69 -8.90
C ASP A 93 -11.59 -2.83 -9.81
N GLY A 94 -10.41 -3.03 -9.21
CA GLY A 94 -9.15 -3.20 -9.93
C GLY A 94 -8.43 -1.89 -10.28
N SER A 95 -8.98 -0.72 -9.93
CA SER A 95 -8.32 0.55 -10.23
C SER A 95 -7.15 0.84 -9.29
N PHE A 96 -6.14 1.55 -9.78
CA PHE A 96 -4.99 1.97 -8.99
C PHE A 96 -4.48 3.37 -9.42
N PHE A 97 -3.63 3.94 -8.57
CA PHE A 97 -2.94 5.20 -8.81
C PHE A 97 -1.46 5.08 -8.44
N ILE A 98 -0.58 5.58 -9.30
CA ILE A 98 0.84 5.74 -9.02
C ILE A 98 1.30 7.16 -9.38
N ALA A 99 2.34 7.64 -8.70
CA ALA A 99 2.97 8.92 -9.01
C ALA A 99 4.48 8.73 -9.12
N PHE A 100 5.12 9.56 -9.96
CA PHE A 100 6.56 9.57 -10.12
C PHE A 100 7.14 10.73 -9.32
N ASP A 101 8.21 10.45 -8.58
CA ASP A 101 8.93 11.51 -7.89
C ASP A 101 9.54 12.53 -8.88
N ARG A 102 9.93 13.69 -8.37
CA ARG A 102 10.65 14.72 -9.13
C ARG A 102 11.92 14.16 -9.77
N ASP A 103 12.63 13.30 -9.06
CA ASP A 103 13.94 12.78 -9.44
C ASP A 103 13.84 11.27 -9.77
N SER A 104 12.66 10.80 -10.19
CA SER A 104 12.45 9.39 -10.56
C SER A 104 13.37 8.96 -11.70
N GLY A 105 13.71 7.67 -11.73
CA GLY A 105 14.36 7.05 -12.88
C GLY A 105 13.53 7.22 -14.17
N GLN A 106 14.19 7.03 -15.31
CA GLN A 106 13.56 7.18 -16.63
C GLN A 106 12.71 5.97 -17.05
N SER A 107 12.61 4.97 -16.18
CA SER A 107 11.80 3.80 -16.39
C SER A 107 11.28 3.27 -15.05
N GLY A 108 10.11 2.64 -15.08
CA GLY A 108 9.54 1.93 -13.93
C GLY A 108 8.85 0.66 -14.38
N LEU A 109 8.95 -0.41 -13.60
CA LEU A 109 8.35 -1.71 -13.92
C LEU A 109 7.10 -1.94 -13.07
N LEU A 110 5.95 -1.96 -13.73
CA LEU A 110 4.67 -2.31 -13.12
C LEU A 110 4.44 -3.83 -13.26
N VAL A 111 4.17 -4.51 -12.15
CA VAL A 111 3.98 -5.96 -12.10
C VAL A 111 2.69 -6.30 -11.37
N ALA A 112 1.77 -6.94 -12.08
CA ALA A 112 0.56 -7.54 -11.50
C ALA A 112 0.77 -9.04 -11.35
N ARG A 113 0.61 -9.55 -10.13
CA ARG A 113 0.54 -10.99 -9.86
C ARG A 113 -0.93 -11.40 -9.82
N LEU A 114 -1.29 -12.39 -10.64
CA LEU A 114 -2.64 -12.91 -10.73
C LEU A 114 -2.86 -14.05 -9.72
N GLY A 115 -4.12 -14.35 -9.43
CA GLY A 115 -4.50 -15.45 -8.53
C GLY A 115 -4.03 -16.83 -8.99
N ASP A 116 -3.81 -17.03 -10.30
CA ASP A 116 -3.27 -18.27 -10.87
C ASP A 116 -1.72 -18.34 -10.82
N GLY A 117 -1.08 -17.35 -10.19
CA GLY A 117 0.37 -17.25 -10.05
C GLY A 117 1.08 -16.61 -11.24
N LYS A 118 0.40 -16.35 -12.37
CA LYS A 118 1.01 -15.64 -13.50
C LYS A 118 1.31 -14.20 -13.15
N GLN A 119 2.23 -13.62 -13.93
CA GLN A 119 2.56 -12.21 -13.84
C GLN A 119 2.30 -11.52 -15.17
N VAL A 120 1.67 -10.37 -15.10
CA VAL A 120 1.58 -9.41 -16.20
C VAL A 120 2.53 -8.26 -15.86
N ARG A 121 3.39 -7.89 -16.81
CA ARG A 121 4.43 -6.87 -16.61
C ARG A 121 4.30 -5.78 -17.65
N ARG A 122 4.43 -4.52 -17.21
CA ARG A 122 4.45 -3.35 -18.08
C ARG A 122 5.64 -2.47 -17.72
N GLN A 123 6.52 -2.26 -18.69
CA GLN A 123 7.55 -1.23 -18.59
C GLN A 123 6.92 0.13 -18.86
N LEU A 124 7.13 1.08 -17.96
CA LEU A 124 6.75 2.47 -18.11
C LEU A 124 8.00 3.25 -18.51
N ALA A 125 7.92 4.01 -19.60
CA ALA A 125 8.94 5.00 -19.94
C ALA A 125 8.57 6.31 -19.25
N ILE A 126 9.46 6.85 -18.42
CA ILE A 126 9.21 8.05 -17.63
C ILE A 126 10.13 9.16 -18.15
N ALA A 127 9.56 10.12 -18.86
CA ALA A 127 10.34 11.19 -19.46
C ALA A 127 10.92 12.13 -18.38
N PRO A 128 12.19 12.54 -18.46
CA PRO A 128 12.70 13.59 -17.61
C PRO A 128 11.92 14.89 -17.83
N ARG A 129 11.75 15.69 -16.78
CA ARG A 129 11.08 16.98 -16.88
C ARG A 129 12.09 18.11 -16.85
N ALA A 130 11.99 19.04 -17.81
CA ALA A 130 12.71 20.30 -17.78
C ALA A 130 12.11 21.20 -16.67
N TRP A 131 12.59 21.04 -15.44
CA TRP A 131 12.12 21.80 -14.30
C TRP A 131 12.42 23.29 -14.45
N LYS A 132 11.45 24.14 -14.10
CA LYS A 132 11.63 25.58 -14.13
C LYS A 132 12.68 26.00 -13.09
N ILE A 133 13.53 26.95 -13.47
CA ILE A 133 14.49 27.57 -12.56
C ILE A 133 13.93 28.92 -12.10
N GLU A 134 13.90 29.14 -10.79
CA GLU A 134 13.49 30.37 -10.13
C GLU A 134 14.72 31.06 -9.54
N HIS A 135 15.04 32.25 -10.05
CA HIS A 135 16.13 33.07 -9.52
C HIS A 135 15.58 33.97 -8.41
N VAL A 136 16.16 33.85 -7.22
CA VAL A 136 15.76 34.59 -6.03
C VAL A 136 16.88 35.54 -5.65
N ASN A 137 16.61 36.85 -5.68
CA ASN A 137 17.59 37.87 -5.31
C ASN A 137 17.65 38.09 -3.78
N VAL A 138 17.77 37.01 -3.03
CA VAL A 138 18.07 37.03 -1.60
C VAL A 138 19.23 36.07 -1.35
N ALA A 139 20.09 36.40 -0.39
CA ALA A 139 21.14 35.48 0.02
C ALA A 139 20.52 34.21 0.62
N ARG A 140 21.09 33.05 0.29
CA ARG A 140 20.73 31.80 0.95
C ARG A 140 21.07 31.96 2.44
N ARG A 141 20.09 31.77 3.33
CA ARG A 141 20.36 31.85 4.77
C ARG A 141 21.25 30.66 5.17
N PRO A 142 22.46 30.90 5.68
CA PRO A 142 23.30 29.82 6.18
C PRO A 142 22.74 29.30 7.52
N GLY A 143 22.88 28.00 7.76
CA GLY A 143 22.51 27.35 9.02
C GLY A 143 21.32 26.40 8.93
N GLY A 144 21.38 25.32 9.71
CA GLY A 144 20.30 24.35 9.87
C GLY A 144 19.30 24.78 10.95
N ALA A 145 18.32 23.92 11.19
CA ALA A 145 17.36 24.10 12.27
C ALA A 145 18.06 24.18 13.64
N THR A 146 17.83 25.27 14.39
CA THR A 146 18.33 25.40 15.77
C THR A 146 17.56 24.46 16.71
N GLU A 147 18.15 24.11 17.86
CA GLU A 147 17.45 23.26 18.86
C GLU A 147 16.16 23.92 19.36
N ALA A 148 16.17 25.24 19.56
CA ALA A 148 14.97 26.00 19.93
C ALA A 148 13.86 25.88 18.87
N PHE A 149 14.21 25.96 17.58
CA PHE A 149 13.27 25.74 16.48
C PHE A 149 12.79 24.28 16.44
N MET A 150 13.69 23.31 16.60
CA MET A 150 13.33 21.90 16.59
C MET A 150 12.41 21.52 17.75
N ARG A 151 12.61 22.09 18.94
CA ARG A 151 11.69 21.90 20.07
C ARG A 151 10.26 22.30 19.74
N ILE A 152 10.06 23.37 18.96
CA ILE A 152 8.74 23.81 18.49
C ILE A 152 8.23 22.91 17.35
N ARG A 153 9.10 22.50 16.43
CA ARG A 153 8.72 21.70 15.25
C ARG A 153 8.45 20.23 15.52
N ARG A 154 9.12 19.61 16.49
CA ARG A 154 8.97 18.17 16.79
C ARG A 154 7.51 17.72 16.98
N PRO A 155 6.68 18.38 17.80
CA PRO A 155 5.28 17.97 17.95
C PRO A 155 4.48 18.09 16.64
N GLU A 156 4.72 19.13 15.83
CA GLU A 156 4.08 19.29 14.52
C GLU A 156 4.50 18.18 13.54
N LEU A 157 5.81 17.88 13.47
CA LEU A 157 6.31 16.80 12.62
C LEU A 157 5.74 15.44 13.05
N ALA A 158 5.58 15.21 14.36
CA ALA A 158 4.94 14.00 14.86
C ALA A 158 3.47 13.91 14.39
N GLN A 159 2.72 15.01 14.41
CA GLN A 159 1.34 15.05 13.91
C GLN A 159 1.27 14.82 12.39
N ILE A 160 2.16 15.45 11.61
CA ILE A 160 2.24 15.26 10.15
C ILE A 160 2.52 13.79 9.82
N ASN A 161 3.49 13.18 10.51
CA ASN A 161 3.85 11.78 10.28
C ASN A 161 2.72 10.83 10.71
N ALA A 162 2.08 11.10 11.85
CA ALA A 162 0.91 10.35 12.30
C ALA A 162 -0.20 10.41 11.24
N ALA A 163 -0.56 11.60 10.75
CA ALA A 163 -1.57 11.76 9.71
C ALA A 163 -1.20 11.03 8.39
N ARG A 164 0.06 11.09 7.96
CA ARG A 164 0.54 10.41 6.74
C ARG A 164 0.58 8.89 6.85
N SER A 165 0.68 8.35 8.06
CA SER A 165 0.66 6.90 8.29
C SER A 165 -0.74 6.28 8.27
N LEU A 166 -1.79 7.09 8.28
CA LEU A 166 -3.16 6.61 8.26
C LEU A 166 -3.54 6.08 6.88
N ASP A 167 -3.93 4.82 6.82
CA ASP A 167 -4.74 4.29 5.72
C ASP A 167 -6.22 4.50 6.07
N THR A 168 -6.88 5.37 5.32
CA THR A 168 -8.27 5.79 5.59
C THR A 168 -9.27 5.15 4.64
N GLY A 169 -8.82 4.35 3.66
CA GLY A 169 -9.71 3.84 2.61
C GLY A 169 -10.34 4.94 1.74
N SER A 170 -9.73 6.13 1.68
CA SER A 170 -10.27 7.27 0.93
C SER A 170 -10.15 7.06 -0.58
N GLU A 171 -11.30 7.14 -1.25
CA GLU A 171 -11.43 7.00 -2.70
C GLU A 171 -11.34 8.35 -3.45
N GLY A 172 -10.99 9.44 -2.74
CA GLY A 172 -11.00 10.80 -3.29
C GLY A 172 -10.07 11.01 -4.49
N TRP A 173 -9.00 10.22 -4.59
CA TRP A 173 -8.05 10.23 -5.72
C TRP A 173 -8.72 9.96 -7.08
N ARG A 174 -9.89 9.34 -7.08
CA ARG A 174 -10.70 9.03 -8.28
C ARG A 174 -11.40 10.24 -8.85
N GLN A 175 -11.67 11.23 -8.00
CA GLN A 175 -12.41 12.41 -8.37
C GLN A 175 -11.59 13.32 -9.27
N ARG A 176 -12.30 14.24 -9.94
CA ARG A 176 -11.67 15.36 -10.62
C ARG A 176 -11.26 16.38 -9.58
N PHE A 177 -9.98 16.73 -9.56
CA PHE A 177 -9.47 17.77 -8.68
C PHE A 177 -9.98 19.13 -9.15
N ILE A 178 -10.52 19.91 -8.22
CA ILE A 178 -10.87 21.31 -8.43
C ILE A 178 -9.73 22.20 -7.94
N TRP A 179 -9.69 23.43 -8.45
CA TRP A 179 -8.81 24.44 -7.89
C TRP A 179 -9.26 24.80 -6.48
N PRO A 180 -8.38 24.71 -5.46
CA PRO A 180 -8.74 25.13 -4.11
C PRO A 180 -9.00 26.65 -4.05
N VAL A 181 -8.20 27.43 -4.78
CA VAL A 181 -8.36 28.87 -4.99
C VAL A 181 -7.86 29.21 -6.40
N LYS A 182 -8.50 30.17 -7.07
CA LYS A 182 -8.02 30.72 -8.35
C LYS A 182 -7.33 32.05 -8.08
N GLY A 183 -6.03 32.13 -8.36
CA GLY A 183 -5.22 33.32 -8.12
C GLY A 183 -3.81 33.20 -8.68
N ARG A 184 -2.95 34.18 -8.37
CA ARG A 184 -1.55 34.16 -8.81
C ARG A 184 -0.84 32.92 -8.27
N LEU A 185 -0.19 32.17 -9.17
CA LEU A 185 0.73 31.11 -8.79
C LEU A 185 2.07 31.73 -8.36
N SER A 186 2.43 31.57 -7.08
CA SER A 186 3.66 32.13 -6.52
C SER A 186 4.89 31.24 -6.71
N GLY A 187 4.69 29.96 -7.04
CA GLY A 187 5.74 28.98 -7.32
C GLY A 187 5.15 27.73 -7.95
N LEU A 188 5.94 27.03 -8.75
CA LEU A 188 5.55 25.78 -9.40
C LEU A 188 6.26 24.60 -8.75
N PHE A 189 5.54 23.49 -8.60
CA PHE A 189 6.09 22.23 -8.08
C PHE A 189 7.37 21.83 -8.84
N GLY A 190 8.37 21.35 -8.10
CA GLY A 190 9.63 20.83 -8.63
C GLY A 190 10.60 21.89 -9.18
N SER A 191 10.25 23.19 -9.14
CA SER A 191 11.14 24.26 -9.59
C SER A 191 12.40 24.33 -8.73
N GLN A 192 13.57 24.43 -9.38
CA GLN A 192 14.83 24.68 -8.70
C GLN A 192 14.95 26.16 -8.34
N ARG A 193 15.45 26.48 -7.14
CA ARG A 193 15.63 27.88 -6.70
C ARG A 193 17.11 28.21 -6.63
N ILE A 194 17.53 29.24 -7.36
CA ILE A 194 18.91 29.75 -7.34
C ILE A 194 18.94 31.06 -6.54
N TYR A 195 19.71 31.07 -5.45
CA TYR A 195 19.85 32.20 -4.52
C TYR A 195 21.16 32.94 -4.80
N ARG A 196 21.10 34.09 -5.49
CA ARG A 196 22.31 34.87 -5.88
C ARG A 196 23.45 34.03 -6.49
N GLY A 197 23.09 33.08 -7.35
CA GLY A 197 24.04 32.18 -8.02
C GLY A 197 24.27 30.84 -7.31
N GLU A 198 23.74 30.64 -6.11
CA GLU A 198 23.82 29.37 -5.38
C GLU A 198 22.58 28.48 -5.66
N PRO A 199 22.75 27.28 -6.22
CA PRO A 199 21.65 26.34 -6.46
C PRO A 199 21.07 25.69 -5.20
#